data_AF-A0A7V6GMM7-F1
#
_entry.id   AF-A0A7V6GMM7-F1
#
_cell.length_a   1.000
_cell.length_b   1.000
_cell.length_c   1.000
_cell.angle_alpha   90.00
_cell.angle_beta   90.00
_cell.angle_gamma   90.00
#
_symmetry.space_group_name_H-M   'P 1'
#
loop_
_entity.id
_entity.type
_entity.pdbx_description
1 polymer ?
#
loop_
_entity_poly.entity_id
_entity_poly.type
_entity_poly.pdbx_seq_one_letter_code
_entity_poly.pdbx_strand_id
1 'polypeptide(L)'
;MAKKDKKGFFQGFKEFISRGNVLDMAVGVIIGGAFGKIVSSMVNDILMPLIAALFGKASFTDLFSIIGPKNAADGTPLNSLGLADARAAAAGVNATIIAWGNFIQVVIDFLIIAFFIYLVVIVVVKGIQKRAEERRLAHKAAEEAAIAEEPAEPVISEDIKLLTEIRDQLKDLNKGKK
;
A
#
# COMPACT_ATOMS: atom_id res chain seq x y z
N MET A 1 -46.76 -13.70 20.14
CA MET A 1 -45.92 -14.24 19.03
C MET A 1 -44.85 -13.19 18.71
N ALA A 2 -43.58 -13.38 19.09
CA ALA A 2 -42.54 -12.35 18.90
C ALA A 2 -41.10 -12.91 18.91
N LYS A 3 -40.75 -13.84 18.00
CA LYS A 3 -39.37 -14.38 17.96
C LYS A 3 -38.90 -14.87 16.58
N LYS A 4 -39.25 -14.19 15.48
CA LYS A 4 -38.85 -14.64 14.12
C LYS A 4 -37.93 -13.69 13.33
N ASP A 5 -37.74 -12.44 13.76
CA ASP A 5 -37.08 -11.43 12.89
C ASP A 5 -35.56 -11.26 13.09
N LYS A 6 -34.99 -11.75 14.21
CA LYS A 6 -33.55 -11.60 14.49
C LYS A 6 -32.63 -12.49 13.63
N LYS A 7 -33.15 -13.56 13.02
CA LYS A 7 -32.36 -14.43 12.12
C LYS A 7 -32.21 -13.82 10.72
N GLY A 8 -33.13 -12.96 10.27
CA GLY A 8 -33.12 -12.39 8.92
C GLY A 8 -32.01 -11.36 8.69
N PHE A 9 -31.79 -10.44 9.64
CA PHE A 9 -30.77 -9.40 9.49
C PHE A 9 -29.34 -9.97 9.53
N PHE A 10 -29.03 -10.83 10.50
CA PHE A 10 -27.69 -11.39 10.63
C PHE A 10 -27.34 -12.34 9.48
N GLN A 11 -28.33 -13.07 8.96
CA GLN A 11 -28.15 -13.93 7.80
C GLN A 11 -28.00 -13.10 6.52
N GLY A 12 -28.81 -12.05 6.33
CA GLY A 12 -28.64 -11.10 5.21
C GLY A 12 -27.33 -10.32 5.29
N PHE A 13 -26.84 -10.00 6.49
CA PHE A 13 -25.53 -9.39 6.71
C PHE A 13 -24.40 -10.36 6.37
N LYS A 14 -24.47 -11.62 6.84
CA LYS A 14 -23.50 -12.67 6.49
C LYS A 14 -23.44 -12.89 4.98
N GLU A 15 -24.59 -12.92 4.33
CA GLU A 15 -24.72 -13.08 2.87
C GLU A 15 -24.28 -11.84 2.08
N PHE A 16 -24.33 -10.65 2.69
CA PHE A 16 -23.78 -9.42 2.14
C PHE A 16 -22.25 -9.39 2.21
N ILE A 17 -21.66 -9.67 3.37
CA ILE A 17 -20.19 -9.68 3.55
C ILE A 17 -19.52 -10.86 2.86
N SER A 18 -20.24 -11.98 2.66
CA SER A 18 -19.70 -13.12 1.91
C SER A 18 -19.58 -12.85 0.41
N ARG A 19 -20.11 -11.71 -0.09
CA ARG A 19 -19.83 -11.27 -1.45
C ARG A 19 -18.37 -10.79 -1.48
N GLY A 20 -17.47 -11.55 -2.11
CA GLY A 20 -16.04 -11.24 -2.18
C GLY A 20 -15.75 -9.80 -2.64
N ASN A 21 -16.49 -9.29 -3.63
CA ASN A 21 -16.36 -7.92 -4.12
C ASN A 21 -16.61 -6.83 -3.05
N VAL A 22 -17.45 -7.10 -2.04
CA VAL A 22 -17.72 -6.17 -0.93
C VAL A 22 -16.60 -6.23 0.11
N LEU A 23 -16.11 -7.44 0.41
CA LEU A 23 -15.04 -7.64 1.38
C LEU A 23 -13.73 -7.01 0.90
N ASP A 24 -13.35 -7.23 -0.37
CA ASP A 24 -12.10 -6.69 -0.92
C ASP A 24 -12.13 -5.16 -1.00
N MET A 25 -13.28 -4.59 -1.39
CA MET A 25 -13.47 -3.13 -1.37
C MET A 25 -13.40 -2.57 0.06
N ALA A 26 -14.04 -3.23 1.03
CA ALA A 26 -14.03 -2.79 2.43
C ALA A 26 -12.63 -2.84 3.03
N VAL A 27 -11.87 -3.91 2.78
CA VAL A 27 -10.49 -4.05 3.23
C VAL A 27 -9.60 -2.97 2.60
N GLY A 28 -9.76 -2.71 1.29
CA GLY A 28 -9.03 -1.65 0.60
C GLY A 28 -9.26 -0.25 1.20
N VAL A 29 -10.50 0.10 1.54
CA VAL A 29 -10.83 1.39 2.14
C VAL A 29 -10.30 1.52 3.57
N ILE A 30 -10.42 0.47 4.39
CA ILE A 30 -9.93 0.47 5.78
C ILE A 30 -8.40 0.58 5.81
N ILE A 31 -7.71 -0.22 5.00
CA ILE A 31 -6.25 -0.17 4.89
C ILE A 31 -5.81 1.17 4.31
N GLY A 32 -6.49 1.68 3.27
CA GLY A 32 -6.17 2.99 2.69
C GLY A 32 -6.29 4.14 3.70
N GLY A 33 -7.36 4.15 4.50
CA GLY A 33 -7.55 5.15 5.55
C GLY A 33 -6.53 5.05 6.69
N ALA A 34 -6.19 3.83 7.11
CA ALA A 34 -5.18 3.61 8.15
C ALA A 34 -3.75 3.95 7.66
N PHE A 35 -3.39 3.49 6.45
CA PHE A 35 -2.10 3.76 5.83
C PHE A 35 -1.90 5.26 5.57
N GLY A 36 -2.94 5.96 5.12
CA GLY A 36 -2.90 7.42 4.99
C GLY A 36 -2.48 8.12 6.28
N LYS A 37 -3.00 7.71 7.44
CA LYS A 37 -2.58 8.27 8.74
C LYS A 37 -1.12 7.99 9.08
N ILE A 38 -0.63 6.79 8.77
CA ILE A 38 0.79 6.43 8.99
C ILE A 38 1.69 7.33 8.14
N VAL A 39 1.34 7.53 6.87
CA VAL A 39 2.09 8.40 5.98
C VAL A 39 2.01 9.85 6.44
N SER A 40 0.82 10.36 6.76
CA SER A 40 0.64 11.72 7.28
C SER A 40 1.45 11.98 8.56
N SER A 41 1.49 11.04 9.51
CA SER A 41 2.31 11.18 10.73
C SER A 41 3.79 11.22 10.41
N MET A 42 4.28 10.34 9.52
CA MET A 42 5.69 10.40 9.10
C MET A 42 6.05 11.71 8.40
N VAL A 43 5.16 12.25 7.56
CA VAL A 43 5.40 13.54 6.91
C VAL A 43 5.37 14.67 7.94
N ASN A 44 4.34 14.74 8.77
CA ASN A 44 4.12 15.86 9.68
C ASN A 44 5.04 15.84 10.90
N ASP A 45 5.37 14.66 11.42
CA ASP A 45 6.09 14.50 12.69
C ASP A 45 7.60 14.25 12.48
N ILE A 46 8.02 13.81 11.28
CA ILE A 46 9.44 13.54 10.98
C ILE A 46 9.95 14.46 9.87
N LEU A 47 9.29 14.50 8.70
CA LEU A 47 9.80 15.29 7.57
C LEU A 47 9.66 16.79 7.79
N MET A 48 8.51 17.28 8.24
CA MET A 48 8.30 18.71 8.45
C MET A 48 9.27 19.30 9.49
N PRO A 49 9.52 18.68 10.67
CA PRO A 49 10.54 19.17 11.59
C PRO A 49 11.94 19.18 10.99
N LEU A 50 12.29 18.18 10.18
CA LEU A 50 13.58 18.11 9.49
C LEU A 50 13.73 19.22 8.43
N ILE A 51 12.69 19.44 7.63
CA ILE A 51 12.63 20.53 6.64
C ILE A 51 12.69 21.87 7.36
N ALA A 52 11.97 22.02 8.48
CA ALA A 52 11.94 23.25 9.25
C ALA A 52 13.29 23.55 9.92
N ALA A 53 14.03 22.52 10.35
CA ALA A 53 15.37 22.66 10.88
C ALA A 53 16.39 23.11 9.81
N LEU A 54 16.21 22.70 8.56
CA LEU A 54 17.13 23.00 7.45
C LEU A 54 16.81 24.33 6.73
N PHE A 55 15.53 24.63 6.53
CA PHE A 55 15.06 25.76 5.73
C PHE A 55 14.40 26.87 6.56
N GLY A 56 14.36 26.73 7.90
CA GLY A 56 13.67 27.65 8.80
C GLY A 56 12.17 27.32 8.94
N LYS A 57 11.38 28.20 9.55
CA LYS A 57 9.95 27.98 9.85
C LYS A 57 9.14 27.69 8.56
N ALA A 58 9.02 26.42 8.17
CA ALA A 58 8.28 25.96 6.99
C ALA A 58 6.78 25.74 7.31
N SER A 59 6.17 26.68 8.05
CA SER A 59 4.75 26.62 8.40
C SER A 59 4.06 27.89 7.90
N PHE A 60 3.07 27.70 7.03
CA PHE A 60 2.22 28.76 6.50
C PHE A 60 0.92 28.91 7.30
N THR A 61 0.72 28.10 8.35
CA THR A 61 -0.52 28.08 9.16
C THR A 61 -0.85 29.42 9.81
N ASP A 62 0.16 30.21 10.16
CA ASP A 62 -0.01 31.52 10.81
C ASP A 62 -0.40 32.65 9.83
N LEU A 63 -0.56 32.36 8.54
CA LEU A 63 -1.03 33.33 7.56
C LEU A 63 -2.56 33.38 7.55
N PHE A 64 -3.12 34.46 8.06
CA PHE A 64 -4.55 34.69 8.05
C PHE A 64 -4.89 36.16 7.81
N SER A 65 -6.07 36.38 7.24
CA SER A 65 -6.64 37.70 7.03
C SER A 65 -7.82 37.89 7.97
N ILE A 66 -7.93 39.07 8.57
CA ILE A 66 -9.04 39.44 9.44
C ILE A 66 -10.00 40.33 8.67
N ILE A 67 -11.27 39.97 8.64
CA ILE A 67 -12.37 40.77 8.13
C ILE A 67 -13.16 41.29 9.32
N GLY A 68 -13.15 42.61 9.53
CA GLY A 68 -13.74 43.25 10.69
C GLY A 68 -12.68 43.96 11.55
N PRO A 69 -12.97 44.23 12.84
CA PRO A 69 -12.03 44.93 13.71
C PRO A 69 -10.71 44.15 13.84
N LYS A 70 -9.60 44.86 13.63
CA LYS A 70 -8.23 44.30 13.60
C LYS A 70 -7.61 44.16 14.99
N ASN A 71 -8.31 44.64 16.02
CA ASN A 71 -7.90 44.56 17.41
C ASN A 71 -8.90 43.70 18.16
N ALA A 72 -8.38 42.88 19.07
CA ALA A 72 -9.17 42.19 20.06
C ALA A 72 -9.80 43.18 21.06
N ALA A 73 -10.73 42.71 21.89
CA ALA A 73 -11.45 43.55 22.86
C ALA A 73 -10.54 44.22 23.91
N ASP A 74 -9.33 43.70 24.08
CA ASP A 74 -8.26 44.21 24.97
C ASP A 74 -7.30 45.19 24.27
N GLY A 75 -7.52 45.50 22.99
CA GLY A 75 -6.66 46.38 22.18
C GLY A 75 -5.44 45.68 21.58
N THR A 76 -5.26 44.38 21.79
CA THR A 76 -4.17 43.62 21.15
C THR A 76 -4.45 43.44 19.65
N PRO A 77 -3.46 43.66 18.77
CA PRO A 77 -3.69 43.53 17.34
C PRO A 77 -3.75 42.04 16.98
N LEU A 78 -4.88 41.61 16.39
CA LEU A 78 -5.20 40.20 16.11
C LEU A 78 -4.17 39.50 15.20
N ASN A 79 -3.37 40.27 14.47
CA ASN A 79 -2.31 39.80 13.58
C ASN A 79 -1.00 39.43 14.31
N SER A 80 -0.84 39.76 15.59
CA SER A 80 0.31 39.35 16.39
C SER A 80 0.05 38.10 17.24
N LEU A 81 -1.19 37.61 17.25
CA LEU A 81 -1.60 36.40 17.95
C LEU A 81 -1.51 35.20 16.99
N GLY A 82 -1.18 34.01 17.52
CA GLY A 82 -1.23 32.78 16.75
C GLY A 82 -2.64 32.52 16.21
N LEU A 83 -2.79 31.77 15.11
CA LEU A 83 -4.08 31.56 14.45
C LEU A 83 -5.20 31.11 15.43
N ALA A 84 -4.87 30.27 16.40
CA ALA A 84 -5.80 29.78 17.42
C ALA A 84 -6.31 30.90 18.33
N ASP A 85 -5.40 31.72 18.85
CA ASP A 85 -5.71 32.81 19.77
C ASP A 85 -6.38 33.99 19.04
N ALA A 86 -5.96 34.26 17.81
CA ALA A 86 -6.60 35.23 16.94
C ALA A 86 -8.06 34.83 16.67
N ARG A 87 -8.33 33.54 16.40
CA ARG A 87 -9.69 33.03 16.18
C ARG A 87 -10.58 33.14 17.41
N ALA A 88 -10.03 32.88 18.59
CA ALA A 88 -10.73 33.05 19.85
C ALA A 88 -11.04 34.54 20.12
N ALA A 89 -10.06 35.41 19.93
CA ALA A 89 -10.22 36.86 20.17
C ALA A 89 -11.13 37.53 19.14
N ALA A 90 -11.15 37.07 17.89
CA ALA A 90 -12.02 37.59 16.84
C ALA A 90 -13.51 37.35 17.13
N ALA A 91 -13.84 36.24 17.80
CA ALA A 91 -15.22 35.94 18.22
C ALA A 91 -15.77 36.98 19.21
N GLY A 92 -14.91 37.58 20.04
CA GLY A 92 -15.30 38.61 21.01
C GLY A 92 -15.58 39.99 20.40
N VAL A 93 -15.12 40.24 19.17
CA VAL A 93 -15.24 41.54 18.49
C VAL A 93 -16.02 41.45 17.17
N ASN A 94 -16.72 40.32 16.93
CA ASN A 94 -17.39 40.02 15.66
C ASN A 94 -16.47 40.13 14.43
N ALA A 95 -15.17 39.86 14.60
CA ALA A 95 -14.23 39.76 13.50
C ALA A 95 -14.25 38.33 12.92
N THR A 96 -14.10 38.23 11.61
CA THR A 96 -14.02 36.96 10.89
C THR A 96 -12.57 36.71 10.48
N ILE A 97 -12.05 35.52 10.77
CA ILE A 97 -10.69 35.13 10.35
C ILE A 97 -10.75 34.18 9.17
N ILE A 98 -10.07 34.57 8.10
CA ILE A 98 -9.81 33.75 6.92
C ILE A 98 -8.39 33.23 7.01
N ALA A 99 -8.26 31.97 7.42
CA ALA A 99 -6.99 31.25 7.56
C ALA A 99 -6.54 30.65 6.20
N TRP A 100 -6.22 31.51 5.23
CA TRP A 100 -5.77 31.07 3.90
C TRP A 100 -4.42 30.35 3.96
N GLY A 101 -3.59 30.65 4.97
CA GLY A 101 -2.35 29.96 5.26
C GLY A 101 -2.51 28.48 5.54
N ASN A 102 -3.53 28.10 6.32
CA ASN A 102 -3.83 26.69 6.60
C ASN A 102 -4.23 25.93 5.33
N PHE A 103 -4.92 26.59 4.39
CA PHE A 103 -5.24 25.96 3.11
C PHE A 103 -3.97 25.69 2.29
N ILE A 104 -3.07 26.67 2.18
CA ILE A 104 -1.79 26.50 1.49
C ILE A 104 -0.95 25.41 2.16
N GLN A 105 -0.93 25.37 3.50
CA GLN A 105 -0.24 24.33 4.26
C GLN A 105 -0.76 22.94 3.87
N VAL A 106 -2.07 22.72 3.87
CA VAL A 106 -2.67 21.42 3.50
C VAL A 106 -2.35 21.04 2.05
N VAL A 107 -2.30 22.00 1.14
CA VAL A 107 -1.89 21.75 -0.26
C VAL A 107 -0.43 21.31 -0.32
N ILE A 108 0.47 21.97 0.41
CA ILE A 108 1.89 21.60 0.48
C ILE A 108 2.05 20.21 1.11
N ASP A 109 1.38 19.95 2.23
CA ASP A 109 1.40 18.64 2.90
C ASP A 109 0.92 17.54 1.97
N PHE A 110 -0.16 17.78 1.20
CA PHE A 110 -0.64 16.85 0.19
C PHE A 110 0.39 16.57 -0.91
N LEU A 111 1.07 17.60 -1.41
CA LEU A 111 2.13 17.43 -2.41
C LEU A 111 3.32 16.63 -1.87
N ILE A 112 3.72 16.89 -0.62
CA ILE A 112 4.81 16.15 0.04
C ILE A 112 4.39 14.70 0.26
N ILE A 113 3.18 14.44 0.77
CA ILE A 113 2.63 13.09 0.97
C ILE A 113 2.56 12.34 -0.36
N ALA A 114 2.04 12.98 -1.43
CA ALA A 114 1.95 12.38 -2.75
C ALA A 114 3.34 12.01 -3.30
N PHE A 115 4.32 12.91 -3.15
CA PHE A 115 5.70 12.65 -3.54
C PHE A 115 6.32 11.51 -2.72
N PHE A 116 6.05 11.45 -1.42
CA PHE A 116 6.57 10.40 -0.55
C PHE A 116 5.96 9.03 -0.87
N ILE A 117 4.65 8.96 -1.06
CA ILE A 117 3.94 7.73 -1.48
C ILE A 117 4.51 7.24 -2.80
N TYR A 118 4.72 8.14 -3.77
CA TYR A 118 5.35 7.81 -5.04
C TYR A 118 6.74 7.18 -4.86
N LEU A 119 7.58 7.76 -4.00
CA LEU A 119 8.91 7.23 -3.70
C LEU A 119 8.82 5.82 -3.07
N VAL A 120 7.97 5.63 -2.06
CA VAL A 120 7.77 4.33 -1.40
C VAL A 120 7.28 3.27 -2.38
N VAL A 121 6.28 3.59 -3.20
CA VAL A 121 5.75 2.66 -4.21
C VAL A 121 6.85 2.28 -5.19
N ILE A 122 7.66 3.22 -5.66
CA ILE A 122 8.79 2.93 -6.56
C ILE A 122 9.85 2.05 -5.89
N VAL A 123 10.21 2.32 -4.64
CA VAL A 123 11.21 1.51 -3.92
C VAL A 123 10.69 0.09 -3.72
N VAL A 124 9.42 -0.08 -3.36
CA VAL A 124 8.81 -1.40 -3.19
C VAL A 124 8.69 -2.13 -4.54
N VAL A 125 8.18 -1.47 -5.58
CA VAL A 125 8.02 -2.07 -6.91
C VAL A 125 9.38 -2.47 -7.49
N LYS A 126 10.38 -1.58 -7.45
CA LYS A 126 11.75 -1.89 -7.87
C LYS A 126 12.37 -3.00 -7.02
N GLY A 127 12.10 -3.01 -5.71
CA GLY A 127 12.57 -4.04 -4.79
C GLY A 127 11.98 -5.43 -5.08
N ILE A 128 10.68 -5.50 -5.39
CA ILE A 128 10.02 -6.74 -5.77
C ILE A 128 10.52 -7.22 -7.13
N GLN A 129 10.67 -6.33 -8.11
CA GLN A 129 11.21 -6.66 -9.43
C GLN A 129 12.62 -7.24 -9.34
N LYS A 130 13.50 -6.63 -8.53
CA LYS A 130 14.85 -7.13 -8.30
C LYS A 130 14.86 -8.56 -7.72
N ARG A 131 14.03 -8.81 -6.70
CA ARG A 131 13.91 -10.16 -6.09
C ARG A 131 13.27 -11.18 -7.03
N ALA A 132 12.34 -10.75 -7.88
CA ALA A 132 11.71 -11.62 -8.87
C ALA A 132 12.72 -12.02 -9.96
N GLU A 133 13.59 -11.09 -10.37
CA GLU A 133 14.67 -11.34 -11.33
C GLU A 133 15.73 -12.29 -10.76
N GLU A 134 16.15 -12.09 -9.51
CA GLU A 134 17.06 -12.99 -8.78
C GLU A 134 16.49 -14.42 -8.68
N ARG A 135 15.19 -14.57 -8.39
CA ARG A 135 14.53 -15.88 -8.38
C ARG A 135 14.44 -16.52 -9.76
N ARG A 136 14.24 -15.71 -10.82
CA ARG A 136 14.18 -16.22 -12.19
C ARG A 136 15.55 -16.70 -12.66
N LEU A 137 16.62 -15.99 -12.30
CA LEU A 137 17.99 -16.41 -12.55
C LEU A 137 18.36 -17.64 -11.72
N ALA A 138 17.96 -17.71 -10.46
CA ALA A 138 18.17 -18.90 -9.62
C ALA A 138 17.42 -20.13 -10.15
N HIS A 139 16.19 -19.96 -10.65
CA HIS A 139 15.45 -21.05 -11.30
C HIS A 139 16.11 -21.50 -12.60
N LYS A 140 16.56 -20.57 -13.45
CA LYS A 140 17.28 -20.90 -14.69
C LYS A 140 18.63 -21.57 -14.43
N ALA A 141 19.36 -21.11 -13.43
CA ALA A 141 20.64 -21.71 -13.04
C ALA A 141 20.44 -23.08 -12.38
N ALA A 142 19.35 -23.27 -11.61
CA ALA A 142 18.98 -24.58 -11.07
C ALA A 142 18.51 -25.54 -12.18
N GLU A 143 17.83 -25.02 -13.21
CA GLU A 143 17.42 -25.76 -14.40
C GLU A 143 18.65 -26.14 -15.27
N GLU A 144 19.57 -25.21 -15.53
CA GLU A 144 20.85 -25.48 -16.22
C GLU A 144 21.76 -26.41 -15.42
N ALA A 145 21.82 -26.28 -14.09
CA ALA A 145 22.58 -27.19 -13.23
C ALA A 145 21.94 -28.57 -13.16
N ALA A 146 20.61 -28.69 -13.17
CA ALA A 146 19.93 -29.98 -13.26
C ALA A 146 20.18 -30.66 -14.61
N ILE A 147 20.26 -29.90 -15.71
CA ILE A 147 20.62 -30.42 -17.04
C ILE A 147 22.11 -30.81 -17.12
N ALA A 148 22.98 -30.17 -16.32
CA ALA A 148 24.42 -30.45 -16.28
C ALA A 148 24.83 -31.53 -15.25
N GLU A 149 24.05 -31.73 -14.19
CA GLU A 149 24.23 -32.80 -13.18
C GLU A 149 23.46 -34.08 -13.54
N GLU A 150 22.49 -34.05 -14.46
CA GLU A 150 21.90 -35.29 -14.98
C GLU A 150 22.98 -36.08 -15.75
N PRO A 151 23.35 -37.29 -15.30
CA PRO A 151 24.52 -37.98 -15.79
C PRO A 151 24.42 -38.24 -17.29
N ALA A 152 25.55 -38.12 -17.98
CA ALA A 152 25.78 -38.53 -19.36
C ALA A 152 25.70 -40.06 -19.59
N GLU A 153 24.77 -40.76 -18.94
CA GLU A 153 24.42 -42.13 -19.27
C GLU A 153 22.97 -42.16 -19.74
N PRO A 154 22.67 -42.71 -20.93
CA PRO A 154 21.31 -42.78 -21.40
C PRO A 154 20.52 -43.60 -20.38
N VAL A 155 19.66 -42.92 -19.61
CA VAL A 155 18.61 -43.56 -18.84
C VAL A 155 17.67 -44.17 -19.86
N ILE A 156 17.99 -45.39 -20.28
CA ILE A 156 17.08 -46.23 -21.04
C ILE A 156 15.89 -46.40 -20.09
N SER A 157 14.80 -45.69 -20.39
CA SER A 157 13.57 -45.76 -19.61
C SER A 157 13.21 -47.23 -19.38
N GLU A 158 12.70 -47.55 -18.20
CA GLU A 158 12.32 -48.92 -17.86
C GLU A 158 11.39 -49.51 -18.93
N ASP A 159 10.55 -48.68 -19.53
CA ASP A 159 9.73 -49.01 -20.70
C ASP A 159 10.56 -49.47 -21.90
N ILE A 160 11.67 -48.83 -22.24
CA ILE A 160 12.54 -49.25 -23.35
C ILE A 160 13.29 -50.55 -23.01
N LYS A 161 13.65 -50.79 -21.74
CA LYS A 161 14.22 -52.09 -21.31
C LYS A 161 13.19 -53.20 -21.43
N LEU A 162 11.98 -52.97 -20.91
CA LEU A 162 10.85 -53.90 -21.01
C LEU A 162 10.50 -54.20 -22.47
N LEU A 163 10.46 -53.17 -23.33
CA LEU A 163 10.18 -53.34 -24.76
C LEU A 163 11.29 -54.12 -25.49
N THR A 164 12.55 -54.02 -25.04
CA THR A 164 13.67 -54.79 -25.59
C THR A 164 13.57 -56.27 -25.20
N GLU A 165 13.25 -56.55 -23.93
CA GLU A 165 13.03 -57.91 -23.43
C GLU A 165 11.84 -58.59 -24.11
N ILE A 166 10.72 -57.88 -24.28
CA ILE A 166 9.53 -58.39 -24.99
C ILE A 166 9.87 -58.73 -26.45
N ARG A 167 10.64 -57.88 -27.14
CA ARG A 167 11.07 -58.14 -28.53
C ARG A 167 11.91 -59.41 -28.63
N ASP A 168 12.84 -59.60 -27.69
CA ASP A 168 13.75 -60.73 -27.71
C ASP A 168 13.00 -62.03 -27.36
N GLN A 169 12.07 -61.99 -26.40
CA GLN A 169 11.15 -63.11 -26.10
C GLN A 169 10.27 -63.49 -27.31
N LEU A 170 9.74 -62.50 -28.05
CA LEU A 170 8.97 -62.76 -29.27
C LEU A 170 9.82 -63.35 -30.40
N LYS A 171 11.08 -62.92 -30.52
CA LYS A 171 12.00 -63.46 -31.53
C LYS A 171 12.32 -64.93 -31.29
N ASP A 172 12.48 -65.32 -30.03
CA ASP A 172 12.72 -66.72 -29.66
C ASP A 172 11.47 -67.59 -29.84
N LEU A 173 10.27 -67.09 -29.51
CA LEU A 173 9.01 -67.77 -29.82
C LEU A 173 8.78 -67.94 -31.33
N ASN A 174 9.17 -66.96 -32.15
CA ASN A 174 9.04 -67.04 -33.60
C ASN A 174 10.04 -68.02 -34.23
N LYS A 175 11.23 -68.18 -33.65
CA LYS A 175 12.20 -69.21 -34.07
C LYS A 175 11.69 -70.63 -33.76
N GLY A 176 10.91 -70.81 -32.70
CA GLY A 176 10.29 -72.10 -32.35
C GLY A 176 9.05 -72.48 -33.17
N LYS A 177 8.54 -71.60 -34.03
CA LYS A 177 7.37 -71.83 -34.90
C LYS A 177 7.73 -72.09 -36.38
N LYS A 178 9.01 -72.33 -36.68
CA LYS A 178 9.47 -72.79 -38.00
C LYS A 178 9.85 -74.26 -37.98
#